data_AF-F5ZDG0-F1
#
_entry.id   AF-F5ZDG0-F1
#
_cell.length_a   1.000
_cell.length_b   1.000
_cell.length_c   1.000
_cell.angle_alpha   90.00
_cell.angle_beta   90.00
_cell.angle_gamma   90.00
#
_symmetry.space_group_name_H-M   'P 1'
#
loop_
_entity.id
_entity.type
_entity.pdbx_description
1 polymer ?
#
loop_
_entity_poly.entity_id
_entity_poly.type
_entity_poly.pdbx_seq_one_letter_code
_entity_poly.pdbx_strand_id
1 'polypeptide(L)'
;MWNLRCLCVLVALILPNVAFAHHGSSGQFETNKTIELSGEITRVRLVNPHAYVYFDVTNEDGSVTNMRCELQSGSLLKRRGWNTEQFKAGSAITILGSPDRNDPTTCYMQQITFENGVTANRNSVFDDNGSLVNGASTASAVDSDVTVERETIRADGRPNLAGNWAMVRKEGSRPGGGGAFAQLTDAGALAVEGATQDENPRYQCEPTNIIMDWWFDLMVNKIEQSSTQINLTYGFMSLTRTIYLDGTKMPEDYEPNRAGFSTGVWEGNTLVVTTTGFNEGWIMAPMGGSPQGNNRPPRPEGAPDGKKGPPAGPRGNGGPPSPAKNSTALVVVERFSLNEDGTVLKREYTLTDPLYLKAPMTGSDEVTLTKDSYQPYDCDDLTAERGSGNLDISATTLDNKNTGNDNLKNSSANSQSVMSSLYKLEDSKVGQTISTTEWGYPIVLSLHAIGMATMVGIALMLTLRVLGFASVIPVTAMASYWNIALIGFGINFVSGVALFCGNASELYFNWAFRIKILLVVAGLVLTWRLVIICIKQTDSVSAKHKKLAAIAMVSWVAAIIAGRLIGYMS
;
A
#
# COMPACT_ATOMS: atom_id res chain seq x y z
N MET A 1 25.10 43.49 -15.81
CA MET A 1 25.58 42.22 -15.23
C MET A 1 24.67 41.74 -14.08
N TRP A 2 23.37 41.53 -14.33
CA TRP A 2 22.41 41.13 -13.26
C TRP A 2 21.64 39.83 -13.58
N ASN A 3 21.85 39.20 -14.74
CA ASN A 3 20.99 38.09 -15.20
C ASN A 3 21.62 36.69 -15.10
N LEU A 4 22.85 36.56 -14.57
CA LEU A 4 23.55 35.27 -14.53
C LEU A 4 23.52 34.59 -13.15
N ARG A 5 23.15 35.31 -12.08
CA ARG A 5 23.10 34.76 -10.71
C ARG A 5 21.80 34.00 -10.41
N CYS A 6 20.71 34.27 -11.14
CA CYS A 6 19.45 33.55 -10.98
C CYS A 6 19.44 32.17 -11.65
N LEU A 7 20.31 31.94 -12.65
CA LEU A 7 20.34 30.68 -13.39
C LEU A 7 21.08 29.56 -12.63
N CYS A 8 22.11 29.90 -11.85
CA CYS A 8 22.88 28.92 -11.07
C CYS A 8 22.11 28.38 -9.85
N VAL A 9 21.15 29.13 -9.31
CA VAL A 9 20.29 28.67 -8.20
C VAL A 9 19.19 27.71 -8.69
N LEU A 10 18.79 27.81 -9.97
CA LEU A 10 17.79 26.92 -10.58
C LEU A 10 18.35 25.55 -10.98
N VAL A 11 19.64 25.45 -11.31
CA VAL A 11 20.27 24.17 -11.72
C VAL A 11 20.64 23.29 -10.51
N ALA A 12 20.85 23.88 -9.32
CA ALA A 12 21.14 23.12 -8.10
C ALA A 12 19.92 22.41 -7.48
N LEU A 13 18.70 22.66 -7.98
CA LEU A 13 17.45 22.07 -7.48
C LEU A 13 16.93 20.90 -8.34
N ILE A 14 17.68 20.46 -9.36
CA ILE A 14 17.27 19.41 -10.31
C ILE A 14 18.08 18.11 -10.13
N LEU A 15 18.64 17.86 -8.95
CA LEU A 15 19.15 16.53 -8.61
C LEU A 15 18.04 15.75 -7.90
N PRO A 16 17.31 14.84 -8.57
CA PRO A 16 16.52 13.86 -7.86
C PRO A 16 17.49 12.99 -7.05
N ASN A 17 17.40 13.06 -5.73
CA ASN A 17 17.90 11.98 -4.89
C ASN A 17 17.01 10.78 -5.18
N VAL A 18 17.55 9.80 -5.91
CA VAL A 18 17.00 8.44 -5.92
C VAL A 18 17.16 7.89 -4.51
N ALA A 19 16.08 7.99 -3.73
CA ALA A 19 15.94 7.23 -2.49
C ALA A 19 15.62 5.79 -2.89
N PHE A 20 16.49 4.86 -2.49
CA PHE A 20 16.24 3.43 -2.58
C PHE A 20 15.17 3.04 -1.57
N ALA A 21 13.91 2.99 -2.01
CA ALA A 21 12.90 2.21 -1.31
C ALA A 21 13.19 0.71 -1.54
N HIS A 22 12.86 -0.16 -0.60
CA HIS A 22 13.06 -1.61 -0.74
C HIS A 22 11.95 -2.34 0.03
N HIS A 23 11.15 -3.16 -0.67
CA HIS A 23 9.87 -3.69 -0.15
C HIS A 23 9.82 -5.22 -0.02
N GLY A 24 10.72 -5.85 0.70
CA GLY A 24 10.62 -7.29 1.01
C GLY A 24 10.74 -7.47 2.50
N SER A 25 10.03 -8.41 3.12
CA SER A 25 10.10 -8.54 4.58
C SER A 25 11.55 -8.74 5.08
N SER A 26 12.41 -9.40 4.29
CA SER A 26 13.86 -9.55 4.56
C SER A 26 14.72 -8.34 4.21
N GLY A 27 14.28 -7.55 3.23
CA GLY A 27 14.92 -6.31 2.83
C GLY A 27 14.66 -5.19 3.83
N GLN A 28 13.40 -5.03 4.23
CA GLN A 28 12.89 -4.00 5.13
C GLN A 28 13.16 -4.33 6.59
N PHE A 29 12.88 -5.57 7.02
CA PHE A 29 13.01 -5.97 8.42
C PHE A 29 14.26 -6.80 8.66
N GLU A 30 14.80 -6.68 9.86
CA GLU A 30 15.86 -7.55 10.36
C GLU A 30 15.27 -8.89 10.80
N THR A 31 14.92 -9.76 9.85
CA THR A 31 14.24 -11.05 10.12
C THR A 31 15.06 -12.05 10.95
N ASN A 32 16.33 -11.74 11.23
CA ASN A 32 17.20 -12.49 12.12
C ASN A 32 17.22 -11.95 13.57
N LYS A 33 16.49 -10.86 13.84
CA LYS A 33 16.27 -10.28 15.16
C LYS A 33 14.79 -10.36 15.52
N THR A 34 14.53 -10.51 16.81
CA THR A 34 13.18 -10.42 17.40
C THR A 34 13.24 -9.46 18.57
N ILE A 35 12.31 -8.50 18.57
CA ILE A 35 12.04 -7.56 19.65
C ILE A 35 10.68 -7.87 20.26
N GLU A 36 10.51 -7.52 21.53
CA GLU A 36 9.23 -7.57 22.24
C GLU A 36 8.74 -6.16 22.48
N LEU A 37 7.50 -5.88 22.09
CA LEU A 37 6.86 -4.58 22.23
C LEU A 37 5.54 -4.78 22.96
N SER A 38 5.33 -4.07 24.07
CA SER A 38 4.07 -4.10 24.81
C SER A 38 3.46 -2.72 24.85
N GLY A 39 2.16 -2.63 24.61
CA GLY A 39 1.46 -1.36 24.51
C GLY A 39 -0.06 -1.48 24.51
N GLU A 40 -0.70 -0.39 24.13
CA GLU A 40 -2.16 -0.26 24.05
C GLU A 40 -2.59 -0.15 22.59
N ILE A 41 -3.49 -1.03 22.13
CA ILE A 41 -3.94 -1.02 20.74
C ILE A 41 -4.61 0.32 20.43
N THR A 42 -4.21 0.94 19.32
CA THR A 42 -4.87 2.15 18.80
C THR A 42 -5.74 1.83 17.60
N ARG A 43 -5.31 0.91 16.73
CA ARG A 43 -6.02 0.56 15.48
C ARG A 43 -5.54 -0.76 14.86
N VAL A 44 -6.39 -1.36 14.02
CA VAL A 44 -5.96 -2.34 13.01
C VAL A 44 -6.47 -1.96 11.61
N ARG A 45 -5.64 -2.14 10.58
CA ARG A 45 -6.01 -2.02 9.16
C ARG A 45 -5.92 -3.37 8.49
N LEU A 46 -7.06 -4.00 8.21
CA LEU A 46 -7.12 -5.25 7.45
C LEU A 46 -7.23 -4.98 5.93
N VAL A 47 -6.18 -4.38 5.38
CA VAL A 47 -6.04 -3.97 3.97
C VAL A 47 -5.02 -4.86 3.22
N ASN A 48 -4.93 -4.70 1.91
CA ASN A 48 -3.91 -5.35 1.08
C ASN A 48 -2.92 -4.30 0.56
N PRO A 49 -1.63 -4.62 0.34
CA PRO A 49 -1.08 -5.97 0.30
C PRO A 49 -0.89 -6.60 1.67
N HIS A 50 -0.64 -5.82 2.72
CA HIS A 50 -0.42 -6.33 4.09
C HIS A 50 -1.27 -5.52 5.07
N ALA A 51 -1.83 -6.20 6.07
CA ALA A 51 -2.52 -5.55 7.17
C ALA A 51 -1.53 -5.01 8.19
N TYR A 52 -1.95 -4.04 9.00
CA TYR A 52 -1.13 -3.43 10.05
C TYR A 52 -1.91 -3.30 11.35
N VAL A 53 -1.24 -3.54 12.48
CA VAL A 53 -1.72 -3.22 13.83
C VAL A 53 -0.92 -2.04 14.35
N TYR A 54 -1.61 -1.07 14.93
CA TYR A 54 -1.05 0.15 15.49
C TYR A 54 -1.32 0.16 16.99
N PHE A 55 -0.34 0.57 17.78
CA PHE A 55 -0.41 0.53 19.24
C PHE A 55 0.59 1.49 19.88
N ASP A 56 0.23 2.06 21.03
CA ASP A 56 1.06 3.00 21.78
C ASP A 56 1.96 2.26 22.78
N VAL A 57 3.26 2.45 22.68
CA VAL A 57 4.26 1.96 23.64
C VAL A 57 4.69 3.11 24.54
N THR A 58 4.52 2.95 25.84
CA THR A 58 5.03 3.93 26.82
C THR A 58 6.48 3.59 27.15
N ASN A 59 7.40 4.51 26.88
CA ASN A 59 8.83 4.37 27.15
C ASN A 59 9.13 4.62 28.64
N GLU A 60 10.34 4.24 29.07
CA GLU A 60 10.79 4.41 30.47
C GLU A 60 10.78 5.87 30.94
N ASP A 61 10.96 6.83 30.02
CA ASP A 61 10.93 8.26 30.30
C ASP A 61 9.50 8.85 30.35
N GLY A 62 8.47 8.01 30.16
CA GLY A 62 7.06 8.40 30.13
C GLY A 62 6.60 8.98 28.79
N SER A 63 7.47 9.07 27.78
CA SER A 63 7.06 9.40 26.41
C SER A 63 6.30 8.23 25.78
N VAL A 64 5.44 8.52 24.81
CA VAL A 64 4.67 7.51 24.08
C VAL A 64 5.18 7.44 22.65
N THR A 65 5.59 6.25 22.22
CA THR A 65 5.91 5.93 20.83
C THR A 65 4.73 5.19 20.23
N ASN A 66 4.12 5.76 19.19
CA ASN A 66 3.16 4.99 18.40
C ASN A 66 3.96 3.99 17.55
N MET A 67 3.62 2.71 17.65
CA MET A 67 4.25 1.62 16.94
C MET A 67 3.27 1.06 15.92
N ARG A 68 3.78 0.58 14.79
CA ARG A 68 3.02 -0.28 13.88
C ARG A 68 3.74 -1.58 13.61
N CYS A 69 2.97 -2.66 13.47
CA CYS A 69 3.51 -3.94 13.06
C CYS A 69 2.73 -4.53 11.89
N GLU A 70 3.45 -5.01 10.89
CA GLU A 70 2.94 -5.63 9.66
C GLU A 70 2.46 -7.07 9.94
N LEU A 71 1.25 -7.40 9.47
CA LEU A 71 0.64 -8.73 9.55
C LEU A 71 0.66 -9.42 8.16
N GLN A 72 -0.25 -10.37 7.93
CA GLN A 72 -0.54 -10.92 6.60
C GLN A 72 -1.52 -10.03 5.83
N SER A 73 -1.83 -10.37 4.57
CA SER A 73 -2.85 -9.62 3.82
C SER A 73 -4.19 -9.60 4.53
N GLY A 74 -4.87 -8.46 4.44
CA GLY A 74 -6.18 -8.26 5.05
C GLY A 74 -7.20 -9.29 4.58
N SER A 75 -7.20 -9.65 3.30
CA SER A 75 -8.07 -10.70 2.77
C SER A 75 -7.81 -12.08 3.38
N LEU A 76 -6.54 -12.45 3.58
CA LEU A 76 -6.19 -13.75 4.17
C LEU A 76 -6.53 -13.79 5.66
N LEU A 77 -6.26 -12.70 6.39
CA LEU A 77 -6.57 -12.59 7.81
C LEU A 77 -8.09 -12.69 8.05
N LYS A 78 -8.90 -11.95 7.29
CA LYS A 78 -10.38 -12.01 7.39
C LYS A 78 -10.89 -13.45 7.18
N ARG A 79 -10.36 -14.16 6.19
CA ARG A 79 -10.71 -15.56 5.92
C ARG A 79 -10.27 -16.52 7.04
N ARG A 80 -9.27 -16.14 7.82
CA ARG A 80 -8.79 -16.88 8.99
C ARG A 80 -9.50 -16.47 10.29
N GLY A 81 -10.63 -15.78 10.19
CA GLY A 81 -11.43 -15.34 11.34
C GLY A 81 -10.87 -14.12 12.06
N TRP A 82 -9.77 -13.52 11.58
CA TRP A 82 -9.26 -12.29 12.16
C TRP A 82 -10.21 -11.13 11.84
N ASN A 83 -10.58 -10.38 12.86
CA ASN A 83 -11.51 -9.27 12.73
C ASN A 83 -11.14 -8.12 13.67
N THR A 84 -11.75 -6.96 13.45
CA THR A 84 -11.45 -5.74 14.20
C THR A 84 -11.80 -5.82 15.68
N GLU A 85 -12.76 -6.66 16.07
CA GLU A 85 -13.19 -6.80 17.47
C GLU A 85 -12.08 -7.39 18.36
N GLN A 86 -11.20 -8.21 17.79
CA GLN A 86 -10.03 -8.74 18.49
C GLN A 86 -8.97 -7.66 18.76
N PHE A 87 -8.97 -6.58 17.99
CA PHE A 87 -8.04 -5.44 18.10
C PHE A 87 -8.76 -4.21 18.67
N LYS A 88 -9.53 -4.42 19.73
CA LYS A 88 -10.25 -3.32 20.38
C LYS A 88 -9.27 -2.25 20.83
N ALA A 89 -9.50 -1.02 20.41
CA ALA A 89 -8.69 0.11 20.86
C ALA A 89 -8.76 0.23 22.39
N GLY A 90 -7.62 0.48 23.00
CA GLY A 90 -7.48 0.53 24.45
C GLY A 90 -7.10 -0.78 25.13
N SER A 91 -7.19 -1.92 24.44
CA SER A 91 -6.77 -3.19 24.99
C SER A 91 -5.25 -3.34 24.98
N ALA A 92 -4.72 -4.00 26.01
CA ALA A 92 -3.30 -4.34 26.07
C ALA A 92 -2.92 -5.35 24.99
N ILE A 93 -1.72 -5.18 24.43
CA ILE A 93 -1.14 -6.07 23.43
C ILE A 93 0.35 -6.25 23.70
N THR A 94 0.85 -7.45 23.44
CA THR A 94 2.29 -7.73 23.36
C THR A 94 2.60 -8.35 22.02
N ILE A 95 3.59 -7.81 21.31
CA ILE A 95 4.03 -8.29 20.00
C ILE A 95 5.49 -8.74 20.08
N LEU A 96 5.74 -9.96 19.61
CA LEU A 96 7.08 -10.37 19.18
C LEU A 96 7.20 -10.13 17.69
N GLY A 97 8.17 -9.32 17.28
CA GLY A 97 8.34 -8.94 15.88
C GLY A 97 9.78 -8.71 15.48
N SER A 98 10.05 -8.72 14.17
CA SER A 98 11.35 -8.28 13.65
C SER A 98 11.34 -6.76 13.45
N PRO A 99 12.31 -6.01 13.97
CA PRO A 99 12.34 -4.57 13.78
C PRO A 99 12.61 -4.21 12.32
N ASP A 100 12.07 -3.08 11.87
CA ASP A 100 12.48 -2.46 10.62
C ASP A 100 13.95 -2.00 10.72
N ARG A 101 14.68 -2.04 9.61
CA ARG A 101 16.09 -1.65 9.54
C ARG A 101 16.31 -0.15 9.69
N ASN A 102 15.33 0.66 9.28
CA ASN A 102 15.47 2.11 9.14
C ASN A 102 14.44 2.89 9.96
N ASP A 103 13.23 2.33 10.17
CA ASP A 103 12.17 2.96 10.94
C ASP A 103 11.99 2.31 12.32
N PRO A 104 12.47 2.92 13.42
CA PRO A 104 12.38 2.33 14.75
C PRO A 104 10.94 2.18 15.27
N THR A 105 9.94 2.76 14.60
CA THR A 105 8.53 2.66 15.00
C THR A 105 7.77 1.53 14.30
N THR A 106 8.45 0.77 13.43
CA THR A 106 7.83 -0.24 12.58
C THR A 106 8.41 -1.64 12.84
N CYS A 107 7.56 -2.66 12.83
CA CYS A 107 7.97 -4.05 12.99
C CYS A 107 7.24 -5.02 12.05
N TYR A 108 7.79 -6.21 11.88
CA TYR A 108 7.16 -7.34 11.21
C TYR A 108 6.67 -8.33 12.25
N MET A 109 5.36 -8.47 12.40
CA MET A 109 4.78 -9.28 13.47
C MET A 109 5.10 -10.77 13.24
N GLN A 110 5.66 -11.42 14.26
CA GLN A 110 5.86 -12.87 14.32
C GLN A 110 4.77 -13.52 15.18
N GLN A 111 4.52 -12.94 16.35
CA GLN A 111 3.51 -13.37 17.33
C GLN A 111 2.87 -12.15 18.00
N ILE A 112 1.60 -12.28 18.35
CA ILE A 112 0.76 -11.30 19.03
C ILE A 112 0.06 -11.99 20.21
N THR A 113 0.09 -11.34 21.37
CA THR A 113 -0.62 -11.75 22.57
C THR A 113 -1.61 -10.65 22.93
N PHE A 114 -2.89 -11.01 22.98
CA PHE A 114 -3.98 -10.10 23.31
C PHE A 114 -4.21 -10.03 24.83
N GLU A 115 -4.89 -8.98 25.29
CA GLU A 115 -5.25 -8.74 26.70
C GLU A 115 -5.94 -9.94 27.38
N ASN A 116 -6.75 -10.70 26.64
CA ASN A 116 -7.43 -11.90 27.13
C ASN A 116 -6.49 -13.13 27.28
N GLY A 117 -5.18 -12.98 27.05
CA GLY A 117 -4.15 -14.02 27.14
C GLY A 117 -4.02 -14.89 25.89
N VAL A 118 -4.84 -14.67 24.85
CA VAL A 118 -4.76 -15.43 23.61
C VAL A 118 -3.51 -15.04 22.84
N THR A 119 -2.68 -16.02 22.49
CA THR A 119 -1.43 -15.83 21.75
C THR A 119 -1.52 -16.42 20.35
N ALA A 120 -1.47 -15.58 19.33
CA ALA A 120 -1.57 -15.94 17.92
C ALA A 120 -0.28 -15.63 17.18
N ASN A 121 0.06 -16.41 16.15
CA ASN A 121 1.06 -15.99 15.17
C ASN A 121 0.36 -15.50 13.91
N ARG A 122 1.09 -14.86 13.00
CA ARG A 122 0.58 -14.35 11.72
C ARG A 122 -0.12 -15.36 10.80
N ASN A 123 -0.03 -16.66 11.09
CA ASN A 123 -0.74 -17.73 10.39
C ASN A 123 -1.87 -18.39 11.19
N SER A 124 -2.13 -17.96 12.42
CA SER A 124 -3.18 -18.50 13.26
C SER A 124 -4.58 -18.31 12.64
N VAL A 125 -5.51 -19.14 13.08
CA VAL A 125 -6.89 -19.20 12.62
C VAL A 125 -7.81 -19.11 13.84
N PHE A 126 -8.85 -18.31 13.72
CA PHE A 126 -9.89 -18.10 14.72
C PHE A 126 -11.22 -18.67 14.24
N ASP A 127 -11.98 -19.25 15.16
CA ASP A 127 -13.38 -19.61 14.93
C ASP A 127 -14.32 -18.40 15.11
N ASP A 128 -15.60 -18.59 14.82
CA ASP A 128 -16.64 -17.54 14.95
C ASP A 128 -16.80 -17.00 16.39
N ASN A 129 -16.30 -17.74 17.40
CA ASN A 129 -16.31 -17.33 18.79
C ASN A 129 -15.03 -16.58 19.20
N GLY A 130 -14.13 -16.32 18.25
CA GLY A 130 -12.85 -15.64 18.50
C GLY A 130 -11.82 -16.50 19.24
N SER A 131 -12.03 -17.81 19.31
CA SER A 131 -11.09 -18.76 19.92
C SER A 131 -10.08 -19.28 18.89
N LEU A 132 -8.86 -19.51 19.35
CA LEU A 132 -7.82 -20.11 18.49
C LEU A 132 -8.15 -21.57 18.19
N VAL A 133 -8.13 -21.92 16.92
CA VAL A 133 -8.25 -23.30 16.49
C VAL A 133 -6.89 -23.99 16.63
N ASN A 134 -6.69 -24.69 17.76
CA ASN A 134 -5.44 -25.42 18.04
C ASN A 134 -5.24 -26.58 17.05
N GLY A 135 -4.05 -26.65 16.43
CA GLY A 135 -3.77 -27.67 15.41
C GLY A 135 -4.38 -27.37 14.03
N ALA A 136 -5.02 -26.20 13.85
CA ALA A 136 -5.29 -25.70 12.51
C ALA A 136 -3.96 -25.32 11.85
N SER A 137 -3.36 -26.30 11.18
CA SER A 137 -2.54 -26.01 10.01
C SER A 137 -3.35 -25.11 9.07
N THR A 138 -2.64 -24.39 8.19
CA THR A 138 -3.08 -23.35 7.25
C THR A 138 -4.20 -23.75 6.24
N ALA A 139 -5.22 -24.47 6.71
CA ALA A 139 -6.10 -25.35 5.95
C ALA A 139 -7.42 -25.69 6.67
N SER A 140 -7.47 -25.83 8.00
CA SER A 140 -8.67 -26.44 8.65
C SER A 140 -9.87 -25.52 8.86
N ALA A 141 -9.81 -24.22 8.54
CA ALA A 141 -11.00 -23.37 8.52
C ALA A 141 -11.67 -23.27 7.15
N VAL A 142 -11.18 -24.01 6.14
CA VAL A 142 -12.12 -24.51 5.13
C VAL A 142 -12.60 -25.83 5.67
N ASP A 143 -13.79 -25.79 6.25
CA ASP A 143 -14.59 -26.91 6.72
C ASP A 143 -14.23 -28.24 6.01
N SER A 144 -13.26 -28.97 6.55
CA SER A 144 -12.83 -30.27 5.99
C SER A 144 -13.91 -31.34 6.15
N ASP A 145 -14.99 -31.03 6.87
CA ASP A 145 -16.18 -31.85 7.04
C ASP A 145 -17.33 -31.45 6.10
N VAL A 146 -17.23 -30.35 5.33
CA VAL A 146 -18.19 -30.11 4.26
C VAL A 146 -17.73 -30.79 2.98
N THR A 147 -18.33 -31.95 2.75
CA THR A 147 -18.60 -32.46 1.42
C THR A 147 -19.44 -31.42 0.66
N VAL A 148 -18.78 -30.54 -0.11
CA VAL A 148 -19.48 -29.68 -1.05
C VAL A 148 -20.00 -30.59 -2.15
N GLU A 149 -21.28 -30.96 -2.08
CA GLU A 149 -21.95 -31.66 -3.16
C GLU A 149 -21.94 -30.73 -4.39
N ARG A 150 -21.05 -31.01 -5.34
CA ARG A 150 -20.90 -30.26 -6.59
C ARG A 150 -21.14 -31.17 -7.78
N GLU A 151 -21.68 -30.59 -8.83
CA GLU A 151 -21.68 -31.22 -10.14
C GLU A 151 -20.23 -31.27 -10.65
N THR A 152 -19.66 -32.47 -10.79
CA THR A 152 -18.27 -32.67 -11.25
C THR A 152 -18.15 -32.68 -12.76
N ILE A 153 -19.25 -32.98 -13.47
CA ILE A 153 -19.35 -33.04 -14.93
C ILE A 153 -20.52 -32.18 -15.37
N ARG A 154 -20.29 -31.24 -16.29
CA ARG A 154 -21.34 -30.38 -16.85
C ARG A 154 -22.28 -31.15 -17.76
N ALA A 155 -23.41 -30.52 -18.10
CA ALA A 155 -24.37 -31.04 -19.08
C ALA A 155 -23.77 -31.38 -20.47
N ASP A 156 -22.64 -30.76 -20.84
CA ASP A 156 -21.91 -31.05 -22.09
C ASP A 156 -20.93 -32.24 -21.98
N GLY A 157 -20.90 -32.93 -20.84
CA GLY A 157 -20.04 -34.07 -20.56
C GLY A 157 -18.60 -33.71 -20.18
N ARG A 158 -18.24 -32.42 -20.11
CA ARG A 158 -16.90 -31.97 -19.71
C ARG A 158 -16.79 -31.80 -18.20
N PRO A 159 -15.57 -31.93 -17.63
CA PRO A 159 -15.32 -31.56 -16.24
C PRO A 159 -15.77 -30.13 -15.92
N ASN A 160 -16.43 -29.97 -14.77
CA ASN A 160 -16.89 -28.70 -14.27
C ASN A 160 -15.83 -28.04 -13.38
N LEU A 161 -15.06 -27.12 -13.94
CA LEU A 161 -14.03 -26.34 -13.23
C LEU A 161 -14.61 -25.10 -12.52
N ALA A 162 -15.88 -24.75 -12.74
CA ALA A 162 -16.47 -23.55 -12.18
C ALA A 162 -16.45 -23.57 -10.64
N GLY A 163 -16.23 -22.41 -10.03
CA GLY A 163 -16.21 -22.26 -8.57
C GLY A 163 -15.13 -21.31 -8.07
N ASN A 164 -15.07 -21.20 -6.74
CA ASN A 164 -14.05 -20.43 -6.04
C ASN A 164 -12.96 -21.37 -5.53
N TRP A 165 -11.70 -21.03 -5.78
CA TRP A 165 -10.56 -21.91 -5.55
C TRP A 165 -9.47 -21.19 -4.79
N ALA A 166 -8.96 -21.78 -3.71
CA ALA A 166 -7.88 -21.21 -2.92
C ALA A 166 -6.77 -22.25 -2.69
N MET A 167 -5.52 -21.79 -2.67
CA MET A 167 -4.42 -22.67 -2.28
C MET A 167 -4.50 -22.96 -0.79
N VAL A 168 -4.43 -24.25 -0.44
CA VAL A 168 -4.31 -24.72 0.93
C VAL A 168 -2.86 -25.15 1.18
N ARG A 169 -2.17 -24.49 2.11
CA ARG A 169 -0.80 -24.89 2.48
C ARG A 169 -0.86 -26.14 3.36
N LYS A 170 -0.25 -27.24 2.88
CA LYS A 170 -0.07 -28.47 3.66
C LYS A 170 0.86 -28.21 4.85
N GLU A 171 0.55 -28.79 6.01
CA GLU A 171 1.34 -28.64 7.24
C GLU A 171 2.82 -29.01 7.01
N GLY A 172 3.75 -28.19 7.51
CA GLY A 172 5.21 -28.40 7.32
C GLY A 172 5.77 -27.98 5.95
N SER A 173 4.94 -27.52 5.01
CA SER A 173 5.40 -27.01 3.70
C SER A 173 6.19 -25.70 3.87
N ARG A 174 7.38 -25.61 3.28
CA ARG A 174 8.11 -24.33 3.21
C ARG A 174 7.38 -23.35 2.30
N PRO A 175 7.22 -22.06 2.68
CA PRO A 175 6.69 -21.03 1.80
C PRO A 175 7.53 -20.93 0.52
N GLY A 176 6.89 -20.96 -0.66
CA GLY A 176 7.54 -20.68 -1.95
C GLY A 176 8.36 -21.82 -2.57
N GLY A 177 8.24 -23.06 -2.08
CA GLY A 177 8.95 -24.21 -2.64
C GLY A 177 8.18 -24.87 -3.78
N GLY A 178 8.22 -24.32 -4.99
CA GLY A 178 7.53 -24.92 -6.14
C GLY A 178 7.90 -24.28 -7.47
N GLY A 179 9.11 -24.57 -7.96
CA GLY A 179 9.54 -24.19 -9.30
C GLY A 179 11.01 -24.53 -9.53
N ALA A 180 11.34 -25.05 -10.71
CA ALA A 180 12.74 -25.16 -11.12
C ALA A 180 13.35 -23.76 -11.25
N PHE A 181 14.62 -23.60 -10.88
CA PHE A 181 15.35 -22.35 -11.13
C PHE A 181 15.43 -22.11 -12.65
N ALA A 182 15.11 -20.89 -13.08
CA ALA A 182 15.21 -20.50 -14.48
C ALA A 182 16.67 -20.61 -14.96
N GLN A 183 16.89 -21.34 -16.05
CA GLN A 183 18.18 -21.34 -16.74
C GLN A 183 18.13 -20.28 -17.82
N LEU A 184 18.82 -19.16 -17.61
CA LEU A 184 18.76 -18.01 -18.51
C LEU A 184 19.73 -18.13 -19.68
N THR A 185 19.32 -17.69 -20.87
CA THR A 185 20.22 -17.39 -22.00
C THR A 185 21.11 -16.19 -21.66
N ASP A 186 22.05 -15.85 -22.54
CA ASP A 186 22.85 -14.63 -22.35
C ASP A 186 21.97 -13.37 -22.41
N ALA A 187 20.97 -13.35 -23.29
CA ALA A 187 19.98 -12.26 -23.36
C ALA A 187 19.10 -12.21 -22.10
N GLY A 188 18.64 -13.35 -21.59
CA GLY A 188 17.86 -13.42 -20.35
C GLY A 188 18.67 -13.00 -19.12
N ALA A 189 19.95 -13.35 -19.06
CA ALA A 189 20.85 -12.92 -18.00
C ALA A 189 21.08 -11.40 -18.03
N LEU A 190 21.28 -10.83 -19.22
CA LEU A 190 21.40 -9.38 -19.41
C LEU A 190 20.09 -8.65 -19.02
N ALA A 191 18.92 -9.23 -19.34
CA ALA A 191 17.62 -8.63 -19.05
C ALA A 191 17.32 -8.47 -17.55
N VAL A 192 17.98 -9.26 -16.70
CA VAL A 192 17.88 -9.19 -15.23
C VAL A 192 19.13 -8.60 -14.56
N GLU A 193 20.13 -8.19 -15.34
CA GLU A 193 21.34 -7.59 -14.79
C GLU A 193 21.02 -6.26 -14.10
N GLY A 194 21.46 -6.11 -12.86
CA GLY A 194 21.17 -4.92 -12.06
C GLY A 194 19.72 -4.81 -11.59
N ALA A 195 18.89 -5.83 -11.85
CA ALA A 195 17.48 -5.81 -11.48
C ALA A 195 17.29 -5.57 -9.98
N THR A 196 16.49 -4.55 -9.66
CA THR A 196 16.23 -4.18 -8.27
C THR A 196 14.85 -4.65 -7.83
N GLN A 197 14.65 -4.62 -6.51
CA GLN A 197 13.37 -4.94 -5.93
C GLN A 197 12.24 -4.00 -6.40
N ASP A 198 12.54 -2.74 -6.72
CA ASP A 198 11.54 -1.74 -7.15
C ASP A 198 10.91 -2.07 -8.51
N GLU A 199 11.59 -2.90 -9.31
CA GLU A 199 11.06 -3.43 -10.56
C GLU A 199 10.04 -4.56 -10.35
N ASN A 200 9.83 -5.00 -9.11
CA ASN A 200 8.83 -6.02 -8.82
C ASN A 200 7.42 -5.39 -8.93
N PRO A 201 6.58 -5.88 -9.86
CA PRO A 201 5.27 -5.31 -10.18
C PRO A 201 4.32 -5.23 -8.97
N ARG A 202 4.49 -6.14 -8.00
CA ARG A 202 3.63 -6.19 -6.81
C ARG A 202 3.70 -4.94 -5.96
N TYR A 203 4.83 -4.22 -5.99
CA TYR A 203 4.98 -2.96 -5.28
C TYR A 203 4.32 -1.78 -5.99
N GLN A 204 3.83 -2.01 -7.20
CA GLN A 204 3.13 -1.01 -8.01
C GLN A 204 1.65 -1.40 -8.17
N CYS A 205 1.13 -2.25 -7.29
CA CYS A 205 -0.21 -2.81 -7.37
C CYS A 205 -0.51 -3.51 -8.71
N GLU A 206 0.52 -4.11 -9.32
CA GLU A 206 0.40 -4.85 -10.57
C GLU A 206 0.61 -6.36 -10.38
N PRO A 207 -0.05 -7.20 -11.20
CA PRO A 207 0.20 -8.63 -11.23
C PRO A 207 1.62 -8.93 -11.76
N THR A 208 2.27 -9.93 -11.17
CA THR A 208 3.54 -10.49 -11.63
C THR A 208 3.36 -11.34 -12.87
N ASN A 209 2.53 -12.39 -12.82
CA ASN A 209 2.21 -13.27 -13.96
C ASN A 209 1.12 -14.29 -13.60
N ILE A 210 0.57 -14.94 -14.64
CA ILE A 210 -0.49 -15.97 -14.54
C ILE A 210 -0.10 -17.25 -13.78
N ILE A 211 1.19 -17.48 -13.52
CA ILE A 211 1.68 -18.69 -12.84
C ILE A 211 1.77 -18.44 -11.34
N MET A 212 2.56 -17.45 -10.92
CA MET A 212 2.83 -17.17 -9.52
C MET A 212 1.58 -16.62 -8.81
N ASP A 213 0.88 -15.68 -9.44
CA ASP A 213 -0.25 -15.00 -8.79
C ASP A 213 -1.50 -15.87 -8.66
N TRP A 214 -1.52 -17.04 -9.31
CA TRP A 214 -2.59 -18.04 -9.18
C TRP A 214 -2.69 -18.59 -7.75
N TRP A 215 -1.57 -18.74 -7.07
CA TRP A 215 -1.50 -19.33 -5.73
C TRP A 215 -0.91 -18.36 -4.69
N PHE A 216 -0.31 -17.26 -5.14
CA PHE A 216 0.33 -16.28 -4.27
C PHE A 216 -0.67 -15.72 -3.25
N ASP A 217 -0.18 -15.55 -2.03
CA ASP A 217 -0.93 -15.04 -0.88
C ASP A 217 -2.22 -15.81 -0.52
N LEU A 218 -2.37 -17.01 -1.10
CA LEU A 218 -3.47 -17.94 -0.85
C LEU A 218 -4.84 -17.32 -1.10
N MET A 219 -4.97 -16.37 -2.03
CA MET A 219 -6.23 -15.68 -2.28
C MET A 219 -7.25 -16.58 -2.99
N VAL A 220 -8.53 -16.22 -2.91
CA VAL A 220 -9.61 -16.93 -3.59
C VAL A 220 -9.61 -16.51 -5.05
N ASN A 221 -9.40 -17.45 -5.96
CA ASN A 221 -9.59 -17.28 -7.39
C ASN A 221 -11.01 -17.71 -7.78
N LYS A 222 -11.57 -17.10 -8.82
CA LYS A 222 -12.90 -17.45 -9.35
C LYS A 222 -12.76 -18.00 -10.76
N ILE A 223 -13.41 -19.13 -11.02
CA ILE A 223 -13.55 -19.71 -12.36
C ILE A 223 -15.02 -19.69 -12.77
N GLU A 224 -15.30 -19.10 -13.92
CA GLU A 224 -16.59 -19.14 -14.58
C GLU A 224 -16.44 -19.88 -15.91
N GLN A 225 -17.25 -20.92 -16.11
CA GLN A 225 -17.11 -21.82 -17.25
C GLN A 225 -18.41 -21.91 -18.06
N SER A 226 -18.27 -21.77 -19.36
CA SER A 226 -19.29 -22.04 -20.37
C SER A 226 -18.82 -23.14 -21.33
N SER A 227 -19.62 -23.44 -22.35
CA SER A 227 -19.23 -24.38 -23.41
C SER A 227 -18.18 -23.82 -24.37
N THR A 228 -18.06 -22.49 -24.49
CA THR A 228 -17.17 -21.82 -25.46
C THR A 228 -16.00 -21.08 -24.83
N GLN A 229 -16.07 -20.76 -23.54
CA GLN A 229 -15.03 -20.01 -22.84
C GLN A 229 -14.98 -20.31 -21.34
N ILE A 230 -13.79 -20.10 -20.75
CA ILE A 230 -13.56 -20.10 -19.29
C ILE A 230 -12.94 -18.76 -18.88
N ASN A 231 -13.57 -18.06 -17.94
CA ASN A 231 -13.04 -16.82 -17.37
C ASN A 231 -12.43 -17.12 -16.00
N LEU A 232 -11.17 -16.75 -15.84
CA LEU A 232 -10.42 -16.86 -14.59
C LEU A 232 -10.25 -15.45 -14.04
N THR A 233 -10.69 -15.23 -12.80
CA THR A 233 -10.41 -14.02 -12.04
C THR A 233 -9.52 -14.38 -10.88
N TYR A 234 -8.30 -13.83 -10.87
CA TYR A 234 -7.31 -14.12 -9.87
C TYR A 234 -7.62 -13.34 -8.60
N GLY A 235 -7.43 -13.97 -7.44
CA GLY A 235 -7.60 -13.30 -6.16
C GLY A 235 -6.59 -12.17 -5.96
N PHE A 236 -5.34 -12.40 -6.38
CA PHE A 236 -4.27 -11.41 -6.28
C PHE A 236 -4.32 -10.40 -7.44
N MET A 237 -4.33 -9.10 -7.12
CA MET A 237 -4.38 -7.98 -8.07
C MET A 237 -5.56 -8.00 -9.08
N SER A 238 -6.59 -8.83 -8.83
CA SER A 238 -7.77 -8.96 -9.69
C SER A 238 -7.46 -9.21 -11.17
N LEU A 239 -6.35 -9.88 -11.49
CA LEU A 239 -6.00 -10.20 -12.88
C LEU A 239 -7.11 -11.06 -13.50
N THR A 240 -7.61 -10.67 -14.67
CA THR A 240 -8.61 -11.42 -15.42
C THR A 240 -8.00 -12.05 -16.66
N ARG A 241 -8.41 -13.28 -16.95
CA ARG A 241 -7.96 -14.04 -18.13
C ARG A 241 -9.09 -14.87 -18.70
N THR A 242 -9.28 -14.81 -20.02
CA THR A 242 -10.25 -15.63 -20.74
C THR A 242 -9.54 -16.71 -21.53
N ILE A 243 -10.02 -17.95 -21.40
CA ILE A 243 -9.59 -19.12 -22.17
C ILE A 243 -10.69 -19.43 -23.18
N TYR A 244 -10.39 -19.29 -24.46
CA TYR A 244 -11.32 -19.61 -25.54
C TYR A 244 -11.26 -21.11 -25.88
N LEU A 245 -12.42 -21.77 -25.95
CA LEU A 245 -12.58 -23.21 -26.22
C LEU A 245 -13.17 -23.50 -27.61
N ASP A 246 -13.62 -22.46 -28.31
CA ASP A 246 -14.38 -22.53 -29.56
C ASP A 246 -13.53 -22.35 -30.83
N GLY A 247 -12.21 -22.35 -30.69
CA GLY A 247 -11.26 -22.14 -31.79
C GLY A 247 -11.04 -20.67 -32.17
N THR A 248 -11.49 -19.73 -31.33
CA THR A 248 -11.13 -18.31 -31.45
C THR A 248 -9.61 -18.16 -31.59
N LYS A 249 -9.20 -17.38 -32.59
CA LYS A 249 -7.78 -17.06 -32.86
C LYS A 249 -7.44 -15.69 -32.28
N MET A 250 -6.17 -15.52 -31.91
CA MET A 250 -5.66 -14.22 -31.47
C MET A 250 -5.86 -13.19 -32.61
N PRO A 251 -6.46 -12.03 -32.34
CA PRO A 251 -6.58 -10.94 -33.32
C PRO A 251 -5.21 -10.48 -33.81
N GLU A 252 -5.13 -9.98 -35.05
CA GLU A 252 -3.87 -9.43 -35.61
C GLU A 252 -3.41 -8.16 -34.87
N ASP A 253 -4.36 -7.40 -34.32
CA ASP A 253 -4.18 -6.19 -33.52
C ASP A 253 -4.20 -6.46 -32.01
N TYR A 254 -3.90 -7.69 -31.59
CA TYR A 254 -3.86 -8.03 -30.17
C TYR A 254 -2.74 -7.29 -29.44
N GLU A 255 -3.11 -6.47 -28.47
CA GLU A 255 -2.17 -5.76 -27.59
C GLU A 255 -1.62 -6.70 -26.50
N PRO A 256 -0.31 -6.98 -26.49
CA PRO A 256 0.28 -7.88 -25.51
C PRO A 256 0.11 -7.37 -24.08
N ASN A 257 -0.20 -8.27 -23.15
CA ASN A 257 -0.44 -7.93 -21.75
C ASN A 257 -0.06 -9.09 -20.82
N ARG A 258 -0.23 -8.89 -19.49
CA ARG A 258 0.17 -9.83 -18.46
C ARG A 258 -0.60 -11.16 -18.45
N ALA A 259 -1.87 -11.13 -18.85
CA ALA A 259 -2.72 -12.31 -18.89
C ALA A 259 -2.43 -13.18 -20.13
N GLY A 260 -2.01 -12.54 -21.21
CA GLY A 260 -1.85 -13.14 -22.53
C GLY A 260 -3.19 -13.56 -23.16
N PHE A 261 -3.10 -14.14 -24.34
CA PHE A 261 -4.21 -14.71 -25.09
C PHE A 261 -4.21 -16.23 -24.94
N SER A 262 -5.25 -16.79 -24.32
CA SER A 262 -5.34 -18.22 -24.00
C SER A 262 -6.36 -18.95 -24.86
N THR A 263 -5.95 -20.09 -25.43
CA THR A 263 -6.83 -21.04 -26.11
C THR A 263 -6.75 -22.40 -25.43
N GLY A 264 -7.89 -23.06 -25.24
CA GLY A 264 -8.00 -24.34 -24.55
C GLY A 264 -8.57 -25.45 -25.42
N VAL A 265 -8.05 -26.67 -25.25
CA VAL A 265 -8.56 -27.89 -25.86
C VAL A 265 -8.67 -28.97 -24.79
N TRP A 266 -9.76 -29.74 -24.83
CA TRP A 266 -9.95 -30.87 -23.93
C TRP A 266 -9.29 -32.15 -24.47
N GLU A 267 -8.36 -32.72 -23.72
CA GLU A 267 -7.77 -34.04 -23.93
C GLU A 267 -8.33 -35.01 -22.88
N GLY A 268 -9.38 -35.74 -23.23
CA GLY A 268 -10.16 -36.49 -22.24
C GLY A 268 -10.79 -35.55 -21.21
N ASN A 269 -10.44 -35.75 -19.93
CA ASN A 269 -10.88 -34.92 -18.80
C ASN A 269 -9.86 -33.84 -18.40
N THR A 270 -8.79 -33.65 -19.19
CA THR A 270 -7.77 -32.63 -18.93
C THR A 270 -7.96 -31.47 -19.89
N LEU A 271 -8.06 -30.25 -19.37
CA LEU A 271 -8.04 -29.04 -20.18
C LEU A 271 -6.60 -28.63 -20.42
N VAL A 272 -6.16 -28.66 -21.68
CA VAL A 272 -4.85 -28.18 -22.11
C VAL A 272 -4.99 -26.78 -22.66
N VAL A 273 -4.31 -25.82 -22.04
CA VAL A 273 -4.40 -24.39 -22.36
C VAL A 273 -3.05 -23.94 -22.89
N THR A 274 -3.04 -23.31 -24.06
CA THR A 274 -1.86 -22.61 -24.59
C THR A 274 -2.11 -21.13 -24.51
N THR A 275 -1.18 -20.40 -23.91
CA THR A 275 -1.23 -18.94 -23.78
C THR A 275 0.00 -18.31 -24.43
N THR A 276 -0.24 -17.27 -25.23
CA THR A 276 0.78 -16.45 -25.92
C THR A 276 0.40 -14.98 -25.82
N GLY A 277 1.06 -14.06 -26.54
CA GLY A 277 0.68 -12.64 -26.53
C GLY A 277 1.01 -11.95 -25.20
N PHE A 278 2.03 -12.41 -24.48
CA PHE A 278 2.49 -11.72 -23.29
C PHE A 278 3.26 -10.46 -23.64
N ASN A 279 3.11 -9.40 -22.84
CA ASN A 279 4.10 -8.33 -22.82
C ASN A 279 5.36 -8.80 -22.09
N GLU A 280 6.48 -8.08 -22.28
CA GLU A 280 7.69 -8.31 -21.49
C GLU A 280 7.38 -8.11 -20.00
N GLY A 281 7.94 -8.99 -19.15
CA GLY A 281 7.59 -9.02 -17.74
C GLY A 281 8.46 -9.94 -16.92
N TRP A 282 7.97 -10.34 -15.75
CA TRP A 282 8.67 -11.18 -14.79
C TRP A 282 8.05 -12.57 -14.70
N ILE A 283 8.85 -13.62 -14.92
CA ILE A 283 8.54 -14.99 -14.51
C ILE A 283 8.77 -15.11 -13.00
N MET A 284 9.92 -14.63 -12.53
CA MET A 284 10.28 -14.53 -11.12
C MET A 284 10.79 -13.12 -10.84
N ALA A 285 9.97 -12.29 -10.20
CA ALA A 285 10.34 -10.92 -9.88
C ALA A 285 11.37 -10.85 -8.73
N PRO A 286 12.22 -9.82 -8.65
CA PRO A 286 13.19 -9.65 -7.57
C PRO A 286 12.48 -9.50 -6.21
N MET A 287 12.83 -10.33 -5.22
CA MET A 287 12.14 -10.39 -3.90
C MET A 287 12.91 -9.75 -2.74
N GLY A 288 13.97 -8.99 -3.00
CA GLY A 288 14.74 -8.29 -1.94
C GLY A 288 15.71 -9.20 -1.19
N GLY A 289 17.00 -9.03 -1.49
CA GLY A 289 18.15 -9.70 -0.89
C GLY A 289 19.40 -9.16 -1.57
N SER A 290 20.56 -9.12 -0.87
CA SER A 290 21.77 -8.51 -1.45
C SER A 290 22.07 -9.05 -2.85
N PRO A 291 22.56 -8.23 -3.80
CA PRO A 291 23.02 -8.66 -5.13
C PRO A 291 24.10 -9.76 -5.08
N GLN A 292 24.71 -9.96 -3.91
CA GLN A 292 25.52 -11.13 -3.60
C GLN A 292 24.61 -12.34 -3.40
N GLY A 293 24.13 -12.89 -4.52
CA GLY A 293 23.69 -14.27 -4.55
C GLY A 293 24.78 -15.15 -3.94
N ASN A 294 24.46 -15.88 -2.87
CA ASN A 294 25.19 -17.03 -2.31
C ASN A 294 26.70 -16.93 -2.04
N ASN A 295 27.38 -15.82 -2.28
CA ASN A 295 28.80 -15.64 -1.95
C ASN A 295 28.93 -15.14 -0.52
N ARG A 296 28.64 -16.02 0.44
CA ARG A 296 29.20 -15.85 1.78
C ARG A 296 30.73 -15.94 1.62
N PRO A 297 31.53 -14.95 2.09
CA PRO A 297 32.98 -15.08 2.06
C PRO A 297 33.37 -16.38 2.78
N PRO A 298 34.39 -17.12 2.29
CA PRO A 298 34.84 -18.35 2.93
C PRO A 298 35.13 -18.08 4.41
N ARG A 299 34.71 -19.02 5.27
CA ARG A 299 34.99 -18.96 6.71
C ARG A 299 36.50 -18.74 6.89
N PRO A 300 36.94 -17.73 7.67
CA PRO A 300 38.36 -17.55 7.96
C PRO A 300 38.96 -18.86 8.47
N GLU A 301 40.10 -19.26 7.92
CA GLU A 301 40.83 -20.43 8.41
C GLU A 301 41.08 -20.26 9.92
N GLY A 302 40.62 -21.24 10.72
CA GLY A 302 40.83 -21.26 12.18
C GLY A 302 39.67 -20.76 13.05
N ALA A 303 38.50 -20.40 12.51
CA ALA A 303 37.35 -20.12 13.37
C ALA A 303 36.90 -21.39 14.15
N PRO A 304 36.61 -21.30 15.47
CA PRO A 304 36.34 -22.47 16.31
C PRO A 304 35.01 -23.16 15.98
N ASP A 305 35.02 -24.50 15.95
CA ASP A 305 33.85 -25.32 15.66
C ASP A 305 32.80 -25.21 16.79
N GLY A 306 31.70 -24.53 16.51
CA GLY A 306 30.51 -24.53 17.36
C GLY A 306 29.91 -25.94 17.43
N LYS A 307 29.49 -26.34 18.64
CA LYS A 307 29.06 -27.69 19.04
C LYS A 307 28.21 -28.43 17.98
N LYS A 308 28.61 -29.68 17.69
CA LYS A 308 27.91 -30.63 16.81
C LYS A 308 26.51 -30.97 17.36
N GLY A 309 25.47 -30.40 16.76
CA GLY A 309 24.14 -31.02 16.75
C GLY A 309 24.12 -32.24 15.80
N PRO A 310 23.07 -33.07 15.83
CA PRO A 310 22.96 -34.25 14.98
C PRO A 310 23.00 -33.85 13.49
N PRO A 311 23.42 -34.75 12.59
CA PRO A 311 23.72 -34.39 11.20
C PRO A 311 22.47 -33.82 10.55
N ALA A 312 22.50 -32.54 10.18
CA ALA A 312 21.51 -31.97 9.30
C ALA A 312 21.59 -32.73 7.97
N GLY A 313 20.45 -33.25 7.51
CA GLY A 313 20.31 -33.87 6.18
C GLY A 313 20.73 -32.91 5.05
N PRO A 314 20.67 -33.37 3.79
CA PRO A 314 21.18 -32.61 2.65
C PRO A 314 20.68 -31.16 2.68
N ARG A 315 21.61 -30.20 2.77
CA ARG A 315 21.29 -28.78 2.77
C ARG A 315 20.79 -28.43 1.37
N GLY A 316 19.47 -28.41 1.17
CA GLY A 316 18.88 -27.89 -0.05
C GLY A 316 19.30 -26.43 -0.26
N ASN A 317 19.53 -26.05 -1.52
CA ASN A 317 19.81 -24.69 -1.99
C ASN A 317 18.64 -23.73 -1.67
N GLY A 318 18.40 -23.46 -0.39
CA GLY A 318 17.23 -22.73 0.12
C GLY A 318 17.35 -21.21 0.07
N GLY A 319 17.93 -20.67 -0.99
CA GLY A 319 17.74 -19.25 -1.34
C GLY A 319 16.46 -19.09 -2.17
N PRO A 320 15.80 -17.92 -2.15
CA PRO A 320 14.73 -17.66 -3.09
C PRO A 320 15.22 -17.83 -4.54
N PRO A 321 14.37 -18.28 -5.47
CA PRO A 321 14.73 -18.39 -6.88
C PRO A 321 15.29 -17.08 -7.44
N SER A 322 16.36 -17.17 -8.24
CA SER A 322 16.97 -16.01 -8.90
C SER A 322 15.96 -15.29 -9.81
N PRO A 323 16.03 -13.95 -9.93
CA PRO A 323 15.14 -13.20 -10.80
C PRO A 323 15.19 -13.70 -12.25
N ALA A 324 14.04 -13.72 -12.93
CA ALA A 324 13.90 -14.15 -14.31
C ALA A 324 12.79 -13.35 -15.02
N LYS A 325 13.12 -12.72 -16.15
CA LYS A 325 12.15 -12.07 -17.03
C LYS A 325 11.59 -13.02 -18.09
N ASN A 326 10.43 -12.67 -18.63
CA ASN A 326 9.92 -13.20 -19.90
C ASN A 326 9.93 -12.10 -20.96
N SER A 327 10.16 -12.48 -22.20
CA SER A 327 9.99 -11.66 -23.40
C SER A 327 8.56 -11.80 -23.95
N THR A 328 8.29 -11.12 -25.06
CA THR A 328 7.03 -11.29 -25.82
C THR A 328 6.94 -12.63 -26.55
N ALA A 329 8.03 -13.39 -26.63
CA ALA A 329 8.07 -14.74 -27.22
C ALA A 329 7.67 -15.85 -26.23
N LEU A 330 7.25 -15.50 -25.00
CA LEU A 330 6.81 -16.46 -24.01
C LEU A 330 5.60 -17.25 -24.49
N VAL A 331 5.69 -18.58 -24.37
CA VAL A 331 4.58 -19.52 -24.52
C VAL A 331 4.39 -20.27 -23.23
N VAL A 332 3.16 -20.29 -22.72
CA VAL A 332 2.80 -21.05 -21.52
C VAL A 332 1.79 -22.11 -21.90
N VAL A 333 2.11 -23.37 -21.59
CA VAL A 333 1.20 -24.51 -21.72
C VAL A 333 0.79 -24.97 -20.33
N GLU A 334 -0.49 -24.88 -19.99
CA GLU A 334 -1.08 -25.35 -18.73
C GLU A 334 -1.97 -26.58 -18.98
N ARG A 335 -2.02 -27.50 -18.02
CA ARG A 335 -2.89 -28.68 -18.03
C ARG A 335 -3.67 -28.67 -16.72
N PHE A 336 -4.98 -28.48 -16.81
CA PHE A 336 -5.89 -28.46 -15.66
C PHE A 336 -6.64 -29.77 -15.56
N SER A 337 -6.64 -30.37 -14.38
CA SER A 337 -7.40 -31.59 -14.08
C SER A 337 -7.99 -31.54 -12.67
N LEU A 338 -9.16 -32.18 -12.52
CA LEU A 338 -9.82 -32.36 -11.23
C LEU A 338 -9.49 -33.73 -10.65
N ASN A 339 -9.46 -33.82 -9.32
CA ASN A 339 -9.56 -35.10 -8.62
C ASN A 339 -10.98 -35.69 -8.75
N GLU A 340 -11.17 -36.92 -8.26
CA GLU A 340 -12.40 -37.70 -8.47
C GLU A 340 -13.66 -37.03 -7.91
N ASP A 341 -13.57 -36.35 -6.77
CA ASP A 341 -14.68 -35.64 -6.13
C ASP A 341 -14.84 -34.18 -6.63
N GLY A 342 -13.94 -33.70 -7.49
CA GLY A 342 -13.95 -32.34 -8.03
C GLY A 342 -13.60 -31.24 -7.02
N THR A 343 -13.07 -31.57 -5.85
CA THR A 343 -12.72 -30.59 -4.80
C THR A 343 -11.30 -30.06 -4.92
N VAL A 344 -10.43 -30.70 -5.71
CA VAL A 344 -9.05 -30.28 -5.94
C VAL A 344 -8.81 -30.09 -7.43
N LEU A 345 -8.41 -28.87 -7.81
CA LEU A 345 -7.97 -28.53 -9.15
C LEU A 345 -6.45 -28.51 -9.18
N LYS A 346 -5.88 -29.46 -9.93
CA LYS A 346 -4.45 -29.53 -10.21
C LYS A 346 -4.16 -28.79 -11.51
N ARG A 347 -3.09 -28.01 -11.50
CA ARG A 347 -2.51 -27.37 -12.69
C ARG A 347 -1.07 -27.80 -12.85
N GLU A 348 -0.72 -28.27 -14.03
CA GLU A 348 0.67 -28.50 -14.45
C GLU A 348 1.00 -27.50 -15.55
N TYR A 349 2.19 -26.91 -15.54
CA TYR A 349 2.55 -25.87 -16.50
C TYR A 349 3.95 -26.04 -17.05
N THR A 350 4.14 -25.57 -18.27
CA THR A 350 5.42 -25.47 -18.97
C THR A 350 5.55 -24.09 -19.61
N LEU A 351 6.61 -23.36 -19.27
CA LEU A 351 6.96 -22.06 -19.84
C LEU A 351 8.12 -22.24 -20.80
N THR A 352 8.00 -21.73 -22.01
CA THR A 352 9.08 -21.68 -23.00
C THR A 352 9.25 -20.25 -23.48
N ASP A 353 10.47 -19.76 -23.43
CA ASP A 353 10.84 -18.46 -23.98
C ASP A 353 12.19 -18.61 -24.69
N PRO A 354 12.22 -18.69 -26.02
CA PRO A 354 13.45 -18.95 -26.76
C PRO A 354 14.46 -17.81 -26.64
N LEU A 355 14.04 -16.59 -26.25
CA LEU A 355 14.93 -15.46 -26.10
C LEU A 355 15.59 -15.46 -24.73
N TYR A 356 14.83 -15.70 -23.65
CA TYR A 356 15.32 -15.54 -22.27
C TYR A 356 15.60 -16.86 -21.53
N LEU A 357 15.03 -17.99 -21.94
CA LEU A 357 15.21 -19.29 -21.28
C LEU A 357 16.00 -20.28 -22.15
N LYS A 358 17.04 -20.90 -21.57
CA LYS A 358 17.84 -21.97 -22.20
C LYS A 358 17.06 -23.26 -22.38
N ALA A 359 16.11 -23.53 -21.48
CA ALA A 359 15.28 -24.72 -21.48
C ALA A 359 13.89 -24.39 -20.91
N PRO A 360 12.85 -25.16 -21.29
CA PRO A 360 11.52 -24.97 -20.72
C PRO A 360 11.52 -25.11 -19.19
N MET A 361 10.77 -24.24 -18.52
CA MET A 361 10.53 -24.34 -17.08
C MET A 361 9.22 -25.06 -16.83
N THR A 362 9.22 -26.06 -15.95
CA THR A 362 8.01 -26.82 -15.60
C THR A 362 7.70 -26.72 -14.13
N GLY A 363 6.43 -26.86 -13.78
CA GLY A 363 5.96 -26.88 -12.41
C GLY A 363 4.51 -27.33 -12.30
N SER A 364 4.03 -27.42 -11.07
CA SER A 364 2.64 -27.78 -10.78
C SER A 364 2.18 -27.19 -9.47
N ASP A 365 0.89 -26.91 -9.37
CA ASP A 365 0.21 -26.49 -8.16
C ASP A 365 -1.19 -27.12 -8.04
N GLU A 366 -1.73 -27.09 -6.83
CA GLU A 366 -3.08 -27.57 -6.50
C GLU A 366 -3.81 -26.46 -5.73
N VAL A 367 -5.08 -26.25 -6.08
CA VAL A 367 -6.00 -25.38 -5.34
C VAL A 367 -7.24 -26.18 -4.96
N THR A 368 -7.81 -25.87 -3.81
CA THR A 368 -8.99 -26.55 -3.27
C THR A 368 -10.21 -25.66 -3.45
N LEU A 369 -11.35 -26.27 -3.78
CA LEU A 369 -12.64 -25.61 -3.84
C LEU A 369 -12.98 -25.03 -2.47
N THR A 370 -13.45 -23.78 -2.43
CA THR A 370 -13.89 -23.13 -1.20
C THR A 370 -15.29 -22.54 -1.35
N LYS A 371 -16.02 -22.47 -0.23
CA LYS A 371 -17.26 -21.71 -0.11
C LYS A 371 -17.00 -20.21 0.05
N ASP A 372 -15.77 -19.82 0.35
CA ASP A 372 -15.40 -18.42 0.47
C ASP A 372 -15.72 -17.69 -0.82
N SER A 373 -16.33 -16.52 -0.68
CA SER A 373 -16.63 -15.67 -1.83
C SER A 373 -15.35 -14.99 -2.32
N TYR A 374 -15.17 -14.96 -3.64
CA TYR A 374 -14.19 -14.07 -4.27
C TYR A 374 -14.39 -12.63 -3.79
N GLN A 375 -13.28 -11.96 -3.46
CA GLN A 375 -13.25 -10.54 -3.12
C GLN A 375 -12.31 -9.85 -4.10
N PRO A 376 -12.72 -8.74 -4.74
CA PRO A 376 -11.81 -7.91 -5.52
C PRO A 376 -10.58 -7.51 -4.70
N TYR A 377 -9.41 -7.58 -5.33
CA TYR A 377 -8.18 -7.08 -4.75
C TYR A 377 -8.19 -5.55 -4.77
N ASP A 378 -8.37 -4.97 -3.59
CA ASP A 378 -8.21 -3.53 -3.36
C ASP A 378 -6.82 -3.29 -2.78
N CYS A 379 -5.91 -2.79 -3.62
CA CYS A 379 -4.52 -2.52 -3.25
C CYS A 379 -4.42 -1.11 -2.68
N ASP A 380 -4.01 -1.00 -1.42
CA ASP A 380 -3.81 0.25 -0.71
C ASP A 380 -2.31 0.43 -0.44
N ASP A 381 -1.65 1.26 -1.24
CA ASP A 381 -0.21 1.50 -1.11
C ASP A 381 0.09 2.42 0.09
N LEU A 382 0.33 1.80 1.24
CA LEU A 382 0.67 2.49 2.48
C LEU A 382 2.13 2.97 2.52
N THR A 383 2.87 2.96 1.40
CA THR A 383 4.27 3.39 1.36
C THR A 383 4.44 4.86 1.75
N ALA A 384 3.44 5.71 1.48
CA ALA A 384 3.43 7.11 1.93
C ALA A 384 3.48 7.25 3.47
N GLU A 385 3.03 6.24 4.21
CA GLU A 385 3.04 6.20 5.68
C GLU A 385 4.40 5.75 6.26
N ARG A 386 5.42 5.48 5.42
CA ARG A 386 6.75 4.96 5.85
C ARG A 386 7.75 6.04 6.30
N GLY A 387 7.43 7.32 6.11
CA GLY A 387 8.38 8.43 6.34
C GLY A 387 7.82 9.59 7.17
N SER A 388 6.53 9.58 7.52
CA SER A 388 5.98 10.49 8.51
C SER A 388 6.21 9.88 9.89
N GLY A 389 6.76 10.63 10.84
CA GLY A 389 6.66 10.28 12.26
C GLY A 389 5.21 10.33 12.80
N ASN A 390 4.22 10.11 11.93
CA ASN A 390 2.79 10.19 12.18
C ASN A 390 2.16 8.92 11.61
N LEU A 391 1.75 8.05 12.53
CA LEU A 391 1.01 6.84 12.24
C LEU A 391 -0.48 7.20 12.18
N ASP A 392 -1.11 6.78 11.09
CA ASP A 392 -2.50 7.02 10.70
C ASP A 392 -3.49 6.24 11.60
N ILE A 393 -4.46 6.93 12.23
CA ILE A 393 -5.41 6.38 13.22
C ILE A 393 -6.86 6.27 12.64
N SER A 394 -7.02 6.18 11.32
CA SER A 394 -8.34 6.12 10.66
C SER A 394 -8.96 4.71 10.43
N ALA A 395 -9.07 3.81 11.42
CA ALA A 395 -9.91 2.59 11.25
C ALA A 395 -10.51 2.14 12.57
N THR A 396 -11.78 2.52 12.69
CA THR A 396 -12.84 1.85 13.44
C THR A 396 -12.68 1.80 14.96
N THR A 397 -13.41 2.69 15.67
CA THR A 397 -14.12 2.27 16.89
C THR A 397 -15.51 2.90 16.97
N LEU A 398 -16.50 2.02 17.17
CA LEU A 398 -17.86 2.34 17.59
C LEU A 398 -17.92 2.48 19.12
N ASP A 399 -18.85 3.35 19.55
CA ASP A 399 -19.15 3.76 20.91
C ASP A 399 -19.29 2.60 21.93
N ASN A 400 -18.70 2.74 23.12
CA ASN A 400 -19.40 2.32 24.33
C ASN A 400 -19.02 3.10 25.61
N LYS A 401 -20.04 3.44 26.39
CA LYS A 401 -20.03 4.26 27.60
C LYS A 401 -19.58 3.50 28.87
N ASN A 402 -19.14 4.30 29.87
CA ASN A 402 -19.00 4.05 31.32
C ASN A 402 -17.77 3.21 31.77
N THR A 403 -17.00 3.53 32.84
CA THR A 403 -17.20 4.32 34.08
C THR A 403 -15.86 4.79 34.71
N GLY A 404 -15.88 5.94 35.42
CA GLY A 404 -15.22 6.12 36.75
C GLY A 404 -13.78 6.65 36.87
N ASN A 405 -13.60 7.74 37.64
CA ASN A 405 -12.40 8.26 38.33
C ASN A 405 -11.78 9.60 37.84
N ASP A 406 -12.01 10.68 38.59
CA ASP A 406 -12.33 12.01 38.04
C ASP A 406 -11.24 13.09 38.10
N ASN A 407 -10.00 12.83 38.50
CA ASN A 407 -9.00 13.92 38.67
C ASN A 407 -7.70 13.81 37.87
N LEU A 408 -7.50 12.72 37.10
CA LEU A 408 -6.50 12.62 36.02
C LEU A 408 -7.16 12.69 34.62
N LYS A 409 -8.51 12.70 34.56
CA LYS A 409 -9.31 12.60 33.33
C LYS A 409 -9.41 13.88 32.50
N ASN A 410 -9.25 15.07 33.07
CA ASN A 410 -9.59 16.28 32.32
C ASN A 410 -8.63 16.60 31.16
N SER A 411 -7.38 16.16 31.24
CA SER A 411 -6.39 16.29 30.16
C SER A 411 -6.54 15.17 29.11
N SER A 412 -6.64 13.92 29.56
CA SER A 412 -6.78 12.75 28.69
C SER A 412 -8.15 12.66 28.02
N ALA A 413 -9.24 12.99 28.71
CA ALA A 413 -10.59 13.01 28.13
C ALA A 413 -10.78 14.14 27.12
N ASN A 414 -10.12 15.29 27.31
CA ASN A 414 -10.16 16.37 26.33
C ASN A 414 -9.33 16.02 25.09
N SER A 415 -8.16 15.39 25.27
CA SER A 415 -7.37 14.84 24.16
C SER A 415 -8.13 13.74 23.39
N GLN A 416 -8.75 12.78 24.09
CA GLN A 416 -9.61 11.74 23.50
C GLN A 416 -10.87 12.32 22.83
N SER A 417 -11.47 13.38 23.38
CA SER A 417 -12.62 14.08 22.78
C SER A 417 -12.25 14.83 21.50
N VAL A 418 -11.04 15.40 21.45
CA VAL A 418 -10.51 16.06 20.25
C VAL A 418 -10.19 15.01 19.19
N MET A 419 -9.48 13.93 19.56
CA MET A 419 -9.18 12.83 18.63
C MET A 419 -10.43 12.21 18.03
N SER A 420 -11.42 11.87 18.85
CA SER A 420 -12.69 11.31 18.36
C SER A 420 -13.46 12.26 17.44
N SER A 421 -13.31 13.58 17.62
CA SER A 421 -13.91 14.57 16.72
C SER A 421 -13.15 14.68 15.39
N LEU A 422 -11.82 14.55 15.42
CA LEU A 422 -10.98 14.56 14.21
C LEU A 422 -11.21 13.30 13.38
N TYR A 423 -11.32 12.12 14.01
CA TYR A 423 -11.64 10.88 13.30
C TYR A 423 -13.02 10.92 12.66
N LYS A 424 -14.02 11.55 13.30
CA LYS A 424 -15.33 11.78 12.67
C LYS A 424 -15.25 12.62 11.38
N LEU A 425 -14.24 13.47 11.24
CA LEU A 425 -14.01 14.23 10.02
C LEU A 425 -13.36 13.36 8.93
N GLU A 426 -12.47 12.44 9.31
CA GLU A 426 -11.85 11.44 8.42
C GLU A 426 -12.83 10.38 7.93
N ASP A 427 -13.63 9.84 8.83
CA ASP A 427 -14.67 8.86 8.53
C ASP A 427 -15.88 9.47 7.85
N SER A 428 -15.92 10.80 7.72
CA SER A 428 -16.97 11.46 6.95
C SER A 428 -16.89 11.01 5.48
N LYS A 429 -18.03 11.04 4.78
CA LYS A 429 -18.08 10.75 3.34
C LYS A 429 -17.06 11.57 2.54
N VAL A 430 -16.79 12.80 2.98
CA VAL A 430 -15.79 13.67 2.34
C VAL A 430 -14.38 13.16 2.59
N GLY A 431 -14.02 12.85 3.84
CA GLY A 431 -12.71 12.31 4.20
C GLY A 431 -12.41 11.00 3.49
N GLN A 432 -13.33 10.04 3.57
CA GLN A 432 -13.24 8.75 2.89
C GLN A 432 -13.14 8.89 1.36
N THR A 433 -13.94 9.75 0.73
CA THR A 433 -13.83 9.96 -0.74
C THR A 433 -12.46 10.48 -1.13
N ILE A 434 -11.83 11.32 -0.29
CA ILE A 434 -10.53 11.92 -0.59
C ILE A 434 -9.40 10.92 -0.38
N SER A 435 -9.45 10.11 0.67
CA SER A 435 -8.39 9.16 1.02
C SER A 435 -8.46 7.85 0.23
N THR A 436 -9.64 7.41 -0.19
CA THR A 436 -9.83 6.06 -0.77
C THR A 436 -10.08 6.01 -2.27
N THR A 437 -10.40 7.15 -2.90
CA THR A 437 -10.68 7.16 -4.35
C THR A 437 -9.48 7.68 -5.13
N GLU A 438 -9.21 7.03 -6.27
CA GLU A 438 -8.10 7.35 -7.18
C GLU A 438 -8.05 8.85 -7.55
N TRP A 439 -9.21 9.47 -7.77
CA TRP A 439 -9.31 10.86 -8.23
C TRP A 439 -9.65 11.87 -7.12
N GLY A 440 -10.05 11.41 -5.93
CA GLY A 440 -10.48 12.29 -4.84
C GLY A 440 -9.38 13.27 -4.40
N TYR A 441 -8.22 12.74 -4.01
CA TYR A 441 -7.09 13.54 -3.57
C TYR A 441 -6.52 14.47 -4.67
N PRO A 442 -6.21 13.99 -5.90
CA PRO A 442 -5.65 14.85 -6.95
C PRO A 442 -6.56 16.02 -7.36
N ILE A 443 -7.88 15.80 -7.45
CA ILE A 443 -8.84 16.84 -7.82
C ILE A 443 -8.91 17.91 -6.74
N VAL A 444 -9.08 17.52 -5.48
CA VAL A 444 -9.22 18.47 -4.37
C VAL A 444 -7.91 19.24 -4.15
N LEU A 445 -6.76 18.59 -4.28
CA LEU A 445 -5.45 19.25 -4.20
C LEU A 445 -5.25 20.26 -5.35
N SER A 446 -5.68 19.93 -6.56
CA SER A 446 -5.63 20.85 -7.71
C SER A 446 -6.51 22.08 -7.48
N LEU A 447 -7.74 21.89 -7.00
CA LEU A 447 -8.63 22.99 -6.62
C LEU A 447 -8.02 23.84 -5.50
N HIS A 448 -7.36 23.22 -4.52
CA HIS A 448 -6.66 23.92 -3.46
C HIS A 448 -5.54 24.80 -4.01
N ALA A 449 -4.72 24.28 -4.92
CA ALA A 449 -3.65 25.03 -5.56
C ALA A 449 -4.17 26.23 -6.38
N ILE A 450 -5.25 26.04 -7.14
CA ILE A 450 -5.91 27.13 -7.91
C ILE A 450 -6.42 28.22 -6.95
N GLY A 451 -7.07 27.83 -5.86
CA GLY A 451 -7.54 28.77 -4.84
C GLY A 451 -6.41 29.55 -4.18
N MET A 452 -5.31 28.88 -3.82
CA MET A 452 -4.10 29.52 -3.26
C MET A 452 -3.50 30.52 -4.26
N ALA A 453 -3.29 30.11 -5.51
CA ALA A 453 -2.71 30.96 -6.55
C ALA A 453 -3.53 32.25 -6.75
N THR A 454 -4.86 32.12 -6.72
CA THR A 454 -5.78 33.26 -6.87
C THR A 454 -5.75 34.19 -5.64
N MET A 455 -5.96 33.64 -4.43
CA MET A 455 -6.02 34.45 -3.21
C MET A 455 -4.66 35.08 -2.87
N VAL A 456 -3.61 34.26 -2.80
CA VAL A 456 -2.27 34.70 -2.39
C VAL A 456 -1.63 35.54 -3.48
N GLY A 457 -1.80 35.17 -4.75
CA GLY A 457 -1.28 35.95 -5.88
C GLY A 457 -1.83 37.38 -5.89
N ILE A 458 -3.15 37.53 -5.75
CA ILE A 458 -3.77 38.87 -5.68
C ILE A 458 -3.36 39.60 -4.41
N ALA A 459 -3.31 38.94 -3.24
CA ALA A 459 -2.86 39.58 -2.00
C ALA A 459 -1.41 40.11 -2.09
N LEU A 460 -0.50 39.34 -2.70
CA LEU A 460 0.87 39.78 -2.97
C LEU A 460 0.92 40.94 -3.96
N MET A 461 0.10 40.90 -5.03
CA MET A 461 -0.02 42.01 -5.97
C MET A 461 -0.45 43.31 -5.26
N LEU A 462 -1.47 43.24 -4.40
CA LEU A 462 -1.98 44.39 -3.64
C LEU A 462 -0.92 44.95 -2.68
N THR A 463 -0.22 44.07 -1.95
CA THR A 463 0.82 44.50 -0.99
C THR A 463 2.03 45.09 -1.70
N LEU A 464 2.52 44.47 -2.78
CA LEU A 464 3.59 45.01 -3.62
C LEU A 464 3.22 46.37 -4.20
N ARG A 465 1.98 46.52 -4.68
CA ARG A 465 1.50 47.79 -5.19
C ARG A 465 1.56 48.88 -4.12
N VAL A 466 1.06 48.62 -2.90
CA VAL A 466 1.14 49.58 -1.78
C VAL A 466 2.59 49.89 -1.38
N LEU A 467 3.51 48.92 -1.47
CA LEU A 467 4.92 49.14 -1.17
C LEU A 467 5.63 50.05 -2.19
N GLY A 468 5.06 50.24 -3.38
CA GLY A 468 5.53 51.19 -4.39
C GLY A 468 5.92 50.55 -5.71
N PHE A 469 5.76 49.24 -5.87
CA PHE A 469 5.92 48.58 -7.16
C PHE A 469 4.77 48.96 -8.08
N ALA A 470 5.03 49.11 -9.38
CA ALA A 470 4.03 49.55 -10.38
C ALA A 470 3.26 50.82 -9.95
N SER A 471 3.97 51.80 -9.38
CA SER A 471 3.39 53.01 -8.77
C SER A 471 2.56 53.89 -9.72
N VAL A 472 2.70 53.68 -11.03
CA VAL A 472 1.94 54.36 -12.10
C VAL A 472 0.44 54.03 -12.03
N ILE A 473 0.08 52.83 -11.58
CA ILE A 473 -1.32 52.37 -11.53
C ILE A 473 -1.94 52.87 -10.22
N PRO A 474 -3.06 53.60 -10.16
CA PRO A 474 -3.68 54.01 -8.89
C PRO A 474 -3.95 52.82 -7.96
N VAL A 475 -3.76 52.98 -6.65
CA VAL A 475 -4.01 51.89 -5.68
C VAL A 475 -5.51 51.58 -5.64
N THR A 476 -6.35 52.59 -5.78
CA THR A 476 -7.82 52.47 -5.82
C THR A 476 -8.32 51.64 -6.99
N ALA A 477 -7.62 51.66 -8.13
CA ALA A 477 -7.94 50.84 -9.28
C ALA A 477 -7.82 49.33 -8.99
N MET A 478 -7.09 48.95 -7.94
CA MET A 478 -6.91 47.55 -7.56
C MET A 478 -8.05 46.98 -6.69
N ALA A 479 -8.98 47.82 -6.25
CA ALA A 479 -10.02 47.43 -5.30
C ALA A 479 -10.94 46.31 -5.80
N SER A 480 -11.18 46.22 -7.11
CA SER A 480 -12.03 45.20 -7.73
C SER A 480 -11.45 43.78 -7.61
N TYR A 481 -10.12 43.64 -7.67
CA TYR A 481 -9.45 42.34 -7.58
C TYR A 481 -9.62 41.68 -6.21
N TRP A 482 -9.93 42.45 -5.17
CA TRP A 482 -10.22 41.88 -3.85
C TRP A 482 -11.42 40.92 -3.90
N ASN A 483 -12.43 41.19 -4.72
CA ASN A 483 -13.58 40.28 -4.86
C ASN A 483 -13.17 38.95 -5.52
N ILE A 484 -12.23 39.00 -6.48
CA ILE A 484 -11.67 37.80 -7.10
C ILE A 484 -10.82 37.01 -6.10
N ALA A 485 -10.05 37.71 -5.25
CA ALA A 485 -9.29 37.08 -4.18
C ALA A 485 -10.21 36.32 -3.20
N LEU A 486 -11.39 36.89 -2.87
CA LEU A 486 -12.38 36.21 -2.02
C LEU A 486 -12.98 34.95 -2.68
N ILE A 487 -13.17 34.94 -4.00
CA ILE A 487 -13.58 33.73 -4.74
C ILE A 487 -12.48 32.67 -4.62
N GLY A 488 -11.22 33.05 -4.85
CA GLY A 488 -10.06 32.18 -4.66
C GLY A 488 -9.96 31.62 -3.24
N PHE A 489 -10.21 32.46 -2.23
CA PHE A 489 -10.29 32.03 -0.83
C PHE A 489 -11.43 31.04 -0.59
N GLY A 490 -12.62 31.25 -1.18
CA GLY A 490 -13.73 30.30 -1.08
C GLY A 490 -13.37 28.91 -1.60
N ILE A 491 -12.76 28.85 -2.79
CA ILE A 491 -12.26 27.58 -3.36
C ILE A 491 -11.22 26.97 -2.42
N ASN A 492 -10.27 27.78 -1.95
CA ASN A 492 -9.18 27.31 -1.10
C ASN A 492 -9.65 26.82 0.28
N PHE A 493 -10.66 27.47 0.85
CA PHE A 493 -11.26 27.10 2.12
C PHE A 493 -12.02 25.79 1.99
N VAL A 494 -12.90 25.65 1.00
CA VAL A 494 -13.67 24.41 0.79
C VAL A 494 -12.75 23.23 0.50
N SER A 495 -11.81 23.39 -0.43
CA SER A 495 -10.82 22.35 -0.73
C SER A 495 -9.87 22.07 0.45
N GLY A 496 -9.51 23.10 1.22
CA GLY A 496 -8.66 22.94 2.40
C GLY A 496 -9.35 22.20 3.54
N VAL A 497 -10.64 22.47 3.77
CA VAL A 497 -11.48 21.71 4.72
C VAL A 497 -11.63 20.28 4.24
N ALA A 498 -11.83 20.05 2.95
CA ALA A 498 -11.91 18.72 2.36
C ALA A 498 -10.59 17.94 2.55
N LEU A 499 -9.44 18.52 2.20
CA LEU A 499 -8.12 17.91 2.45
C LEU A 499 -7.87 17.69 3.95
N PHE A 500 -8.31 18.62 4.80
CA PHE A 500 -8.24 18.44 6.25
C PHE A 500 -9.09 17.24 6.68
N CYS A 501 -10.33 17.11 6.19
CA CYS A 501 -11.14 15.92 6.47
C CYS A 501 -10.45 14.65 6.00
N GLY A 502 -9.70 14.63 4.89
CA GLY A 502 -8.99 13.43 4.46
C GLY A 502 -7.85 12.99 5.39
N ASN A 503 -7.35 13.87 6.27
CA ASN A 503 -6.22 13.59 7.15
C ASN A 503 -6.19 14.53 8.37
N ALA A 504 -7.33 14.62 9.07
CA ALA A 504 -7.62 15.64 10.09
C ALA A 504 -6.78 15.44 11.35
N SER A 505 -6.64 14.19 11.77
CA SER A 505 -5.85 13.76 12.91
C SER A 505 -4.38 14.12 12.72
N GLU A 506 -3.81 13.88 11.54
CA GLU A 506 -2.41 14.24 11.28
C GLU A 506 -2.22 15.76 11.21
N LEU A 507 -3.01 16.44 10.39
CA LEU A 507 -2.86 17.87 10.15
C LEU A 507 -3.11 18.67 11.43
N TYR A 508 -3.99 18.22 12.32
CA TYR A 508 -4.27 18.89 13.57
C TYR A 508 -3.05 18.93 14.51
N PHE A 509 -2.21 17.90 14.55
CA PHE A 509 -1.00 17.89 15.40
C PHE A 509 0.25 18.41 14.72
N ASN A 510 0.28 18.43 13.39
CA ASN A 510 1.38 18.96 12.62
C ASN A 510 1.64 20.44 12.95
N TRP A 511 2.81 20.73 13.52
CA TRP A 511 3.17 22.10 13.96
C TRP A 511 3.31 23.06 12.77
N ALA A 512 3.80 22.58 11.62
CA ALA A 512 3.92 23.38 10.40
C ALA A 512 2.54 23.73 9.83
N PHE A 513 1.56 22.82 9.91
CA PHE A 513 0.16 23.11 9.57
C PHE A 513 -0.43 24.18 10.49
N ARG A 514 -0.25 24.07 11.81
CA ARG A 514 -0.75 25.07 12.78
C ARG A 514 -0.18 26.46 12.49
N ILE A 515 1.14 26.54 12.26
CA ILE A 515 1.80 27.79 11.88
C ILE A 515 1.24 28.32 10.56
N LYS A 516 1.06 27.46 9.54
CA LYS A 516 0.43 27.84 8.28
C LYS A 516 -0.95 28.46 8.52
N ILE A 517 -1.82 27.82 9.30
CA ILE A 517 -3.18 28.34 9.57
C ILE A 517 -3.12 29.70 10.27
N LEU A 518 -2.25 29.87 11.27
CA LEU A 518 -2.06 31.16 11.94
C LEU A 518 -1.58 32.26 10.97
N LEU A 519 -0.63 31.93 10.09
CA LEU A 519 -0.11 32.85 9.09
C LEU A 519 -1.13 33.19 8.00
N VAL A 520 -1.98 32.24 7.59
CA VAL A 520 -3.09 32.46 6.66
C VAL A 520 -4.11 33.41 7.28
N VAL A 521 -4.51 33.19 8.54
CA VAL A 521 -5.43 34.08 9.26
C VAL A 521 -4.83 35.49 9.39
N ALA A 522 -3.56 35.60 9.77
CA ALA A 522 -2.86 36.87 9.84
C ALA A 522 -2.80 37.56 8.46
N GLY A 523 -2.41 36.85 7.40
CA GLY A 523 -2.37 37.33 6.04
C GLY A 523 -3.73 37.87 5.57
N LEU A 524 -4.80 37.13 5.83
CA LEU A 524 -6.18 37.53 5.51
C LEU A 524 -6.58 38.81 6.25
N VAL A 525 -6.43 38.86 7.57
CA VAL A 525 -6.84 40.01 8.40
C VAL A 525 -6.05 41.26 8.01
N LEU A 526 -4.73 41.14 7.83
CA LEU A 526 -3.86 42.26 7.48
C LEU A 526 -4.17 42.78 6.07
N THR A 527 -4.40 41.88 5.11
CA THR A 527 -4.74 42.27 3.72
C THR A 527 -6.13 42.88 3.66
N TRP A 528 -7.12 42.31 4.34
CA TRP A 528 -8.47 42.86 4.44
C TRP A 528 -8.47 44.26 5.07
N ARG A 529 -7.72 44.44 6.16
CA ARG A 529 -7.56 45.76 6.79
C ARG A 529 -6.92 46.75 5.84
N LEU A 530 -5.86 46.36 5.13
CA LEU A 530 -5.20 47.19 4.12
C LEU A 530 -6.17 47.60 3.01
N VAL A 531 -7.03 46.69 2.57
CA VAL A 531 -8.06 46.96 1.56
C VAL A 531 -9.04 48.02 2.04
N ILE A 532 -9.52 47.91 3.28
CA ILE A 532 -10.51 48.83 3.84
C ILE A 532 -9.93 50.24 4.08
N ILE A 533 -8.73 50.35 4.64
CA ILE A 533 -8.20 51.65 5.08
C ILE A 533 -7.42 52.39 3.99
N CYS A 534 -6.93 51.68 2.96
CA CYS A 534 -6.12 52.26 1.90
C CYS A 534 -6.74 51.99 0.53
N ILE A 535 -6.82 50.73 0.10
CA ILE A 535 -7.11 50.38 -1.30
C ILE A 535 -8.50 50.84 -1.74
N LYS A 536 -9.50 50.83 -0.86
CA LYS A 536 -10.85 51.34 -1.18
C LYS A 536 -11.05 52.84 -0.97
N GLN A 537 -10.11 53.54 -0.33
CA GLN A 537 -10.35 54.87 0.23
C GLN A 537 -9.45 55.96 -0.37
N THR A 538 -8.18 55.65 -0.68
CA THR A 538 -7.22 56.68 -1.06
C THR A 538 -6.06 56.14 -1.89
N ASP A 539 -5.59 56.95 -2.83
CA ASP A 539 -4.34 56.72 -3.57
C ASP A 539 -3.11 57.23 -2.82
N SER A 540 -3.28 58.00 -1.76
CA SER A 540 -2.17 58.48 -0.93
C SER A 540 -1.72 57.40 0.06
N VAL A 541 -0.60 56.73 -0.24
CA VAL A 541 -0.06 55.66 0.60
C VAL A 541 0.82 56.23 1.72
N SER A 542 0.39 56.07 2.97
CA SER A 542 1.16 56.46 4.16
C SER A 542 2.22 55.42 4.55
N ALA A 543 3.18 55.80 5.40
CA ALA A 543 4.15 54.87 6.00
C ALA A 543 3.47 53.75 6.80
N LYS A 544 2.32 54.03 7.43
CA LYS A 544 1.51 53.04 8.15
C LYS A 544 0.94 51.99 7.19
N HIS A 545 0.47 52.40 6.01
CA HIS A 545 -0.02 51.49 4.97
C HIS A 545 1.09 50.58 4.43
N LYS A 546 2.28 51.15 4.18
CA LYS A 546 3.46 50.37 3.75
C LYS A 546 3.88 49.34 4.79
N LYS A 547 3.91 49.71 6.08
CA LYS A 547 4.22 48.77 7.17
C LYS A 547 3.22 47.62 7.22
N LEU A 548 1.92 47.92 7.10
CA LEU A 548 0.87 46.91 7.08
C LEU A 548 1.02 45.96 5.88
N ALA A 549 1.29 46.51 4.69
CA ALA A 549 1.51 45.73 3.48
C ALA A 549 2.74 44.83 3.57
N ALA A 550 3.85 45.30 4.14
CA ALA A 550 5.05 44.50 4.35
C ALA A 550 4.79 43.29 5.26
N ILE A 551 4.09 43.49 6.38
CA ILE A 551 3.77 42.40 7.32
C ILE A 551 2.83 41.40 6.65
N ALA A 552 1.80 41.86 5.95
CA ALA A 552 0.88 40.98 5.20
C ALA A 552 1.63 40.14 4.16
N MET A 553 2.54 40.75 3.41
CA MET A 553 3.37 40.06 2.41
C MET A 553 4.24 38.96 3.05
N VAL A 554 4.89 39.25 4.17
CA VAL A 554 5.70 38.27 4.91
C VAL A 554 4.83 37.13 5.42
N SER A 555 3.64 37.42 5.97
CA SER A 555 2.71 36.37 6.42
C SER A 555 2.30 35.43 5.29
N TRP A 556 2.00 35.96 4.10
CA TRP A 556 1.64 35.13 2.93
C TRP A 556 2.78 34.27 2.44
N VAL A 557 4.00 34.83 2.32
CA VAL A 557 5.18 34.07 1.90
C VAL A 557 5.50 32.96 2.92
N ALA A 558 5.48 33.29 4.20
CA ALA A 558 5.71 32.32 5.26
C ALA A 558 4.62 31.22 5.29
N ALA A 559 3.37 31.54 4.99
CA ALA A 559 2.29 30.55 4.88
C ALA A 559 2.51 29.55 3.72
N ILE A 560 3.02 30.02 2.57
CA ILE A 560 3.39 29.13 1.44
C ILE A 560 4.52 28.18 1.87
N ILE A 561 5.56 28.72 2.50
CA ILE A 561 6.70 27.92 2.97
C ILE A 561 6.25 26.89 4.00
N ALA A 562 5.48 27.31 5.01
CA ALA A 562 4.92 26.42 6.02
C ALA A 562 4.05 25.32 5.39
N GLY A 563 3.24 25.67 4.38
CA GLY A 563 2.45 24.69 3.63
C GLY A 563 3.28 23.63 2.90
N ARG A 564 4.46 24.00 2.39
CA ARG A 564 5.38 23.04 1.75
C ARG A 564 6.12 22.18 2.78
N LEU A 565 6.36 22.71 3.98
CA LEU A 565 7.01 22.01 5.10
C LEU A 565 6.13 20.92 5.74
N ILE A 566 4.79 20.98 5.58
CA ILE A 566 3.87 19.95 6.10
C ILE A 566 4.31 18.55 5.65
N GLY A 567 4.74 18.38 4.40
CA GLY A 567 5.19 17.08 3.87
C GLY A 567 6.61 16.64 4.26
N TYR A 568 7.32 17.42 5.08
CA TYR A 568 8.71 17.12 5.48
C TYR A 568 8.93 17.13 6.99
N MET A 569 8.00 17.68 7.76
CA MET A 569 8.16 17.92 9.19
C MET A 569 6.89 17.44 9.90
N SER A 570 6.98 16.26 10.52
CA SER A 570 6.00 15.72 11.48
C SER A 570 6.26 16.32 12.86
#